data_AF-A0A820Q1F9-F1
#
_entry.id   AF-A0A820Q1F9-F1
#
_cell.length_a   1.000
_cell.length_b   1.000
_cell.length_c   1.000
_cell.angle_alpha   90.00
_cell.angle_beta   90.00
_cell.angle_gamma   90.00
#
_symmetry.space_group_name_H-M   'P 1'
#
loop_
_entity.id
_entity.type
_entity.pdbx_description
1 polymer ?
#
loop_
_entity_poly.entity_id
_entity_poly.type
_entity_poly.pdbx_seq_one_letter_code
_entity_poly.pdbx_strand_id
1 'polypeptide(L)'
;MTSNIEIQLNETQLRVSSVLNKDNKNYGKKNLIDDSEETCWNSEAGSPQWIQITPTKSISLNSVALKFQGGFAAKRFVIETRQEDGTFTSIAEFFPDDHGKQQISFSLLIS
;
A
#
# COMPACT_ATOMS: atom_id res chain seq x y z
N MET A 1 18.46 -4.23 18.99
CA MET A 1 18.25 -5.44 18.17
C MET A 1 16.88 -5.27 17.53
N THR A 2 16.80 -4.72 16.31
CA THR A 2 15.53 -4.49 15.62
C THR A 2 15.12 -5.78 14.94
N SER A 3 14.12 -6.46 15.51
CA SER A 3 13.48 -7.62 14.89
C SER A 3 12.67 -7.12 13.69
N ASN A 4 13.08 -7.49 12.47
CA ASN A 4 12.22 -7.29 11.29
C ASN A 4 11.05 -8.26 11.42
N ILE A 5 9.88 -7.74 11.81
CA ILE A 5 8.65 -8.52 11.76
C ILE A 5 8.18 -8.50 10.31
N GLU A 6 8.53 -9.55 9.57
CA GLU A 6 7.85 -9.86 8.32
C GLU A 6 6.43 -10.34 8.67
N ILE A 7 5.45 -9.46 8.46
CA ILE A 7 4.05 -9.83 8.64
C ILE A 7 3.70 -10.81 7.52
N GLN A 8 3.60 -12.10 7.86
CA GLN A 8 3.02 -13.10 6.97
C GLN A 8 1.54 -12.77 6.76
N LEU A 9 1.18 -12.36 5.54
CA LEU A 9 -0.11 -11.76 5.18
C LEU A 9 -1.32 -12.71 5.30
N ASN A 10 -1.09 -13.97 5.66
CA ASN A 10 -2.08 -14.93 6.12
C ASN A 10 -2.93 -14.31 7.27
N GLU A 11 -2.33 -13.42 8.05
CA GLU A 11 -2.91 -12.73 9.20
C GLU A 11 -3.42 -11.30 8.88
N THR A 12 -3.60 -10.92 7.61
CA THR A 12 -3.99 -9.55 7.22
C THR A 12 -5.04 -9.54 6.11
N GLN A 13 -6.11 -8.76 6.28
CA GLN A 13 -7.11 -8.55 5.25
C GLN A 13 -6.70 -7.39 4.33
N LEU A 14 -6.45 -7.71 3.06
CA LEU A 14 -6.19 -6.73 2.01
C LEU A 14 -7.46 -6.41 1.21
N ARG A 15 -7.75 -5.11 1.02
CA ARG A 15 -8.82 -4.60 0.16
C ARG A 15 -8.27 -3.50 -0.74
N VAL A 16 -8.90 -3.33 -1.89
CA VAL A 16 -8.60 -2.26 -2.85
C VAL A 16 -9.91 -1.64 -3.32
N SER A 17 -9.89 -0.36 -3.68
CA SER A 17 -11.07 0.38 -4.16
C SER A 17 -11.69 -0.22 -5.42
N SER A 18 -10.85 -0.62 -6.37
CA SER A 18 -11.25 -1.16 -7.68
C SER A 18 -10.14 -2.02 -8.28
N VAL A 19 -10.42 -2.75 -9.35
CA VAL A 19 -9.44 -3.47 -10.16
C VAL A 19 -9.76 -3.19 -11.62
N LEU A 20 -8.75 -2.80 -12.40
CA LEU A 20 -8.90 -2.47 -13.82
C LEU A 20 -9.62 -3.58 -14.59
N ASN A 21 -10.70 -3.22 -15.30
CA ASN A 21 -11.59 -4.11 -16.05
C ASN A 21 -12.18 -5.26 -15.22
N LYS A 22 -12.21 -5.13 -13.88
CA LYS A 22 -12.53 -6.21 -12.93
C LYS A 22 -11.65 -7.46 -13.09
N ASP A 23 -10.50 -7.33 -13.74
CA ASP A 23 -9.58 -8.44 -14.00
C ASP A 23 -8.70 -8.72 -12.79
N ASN A 24 -9.30 -9.44 -11.83
CA ASN A 24 -8.64 -9.83 -10.61
C ASN A 24 -7.49 -10.81 -10.82
N LYS A 25 -7.40 -11.46 -11.99
CA LYS A 25 -6.35 -12.42 -12.29
C LYS A 25 -5.05 -11.69 -12.65
N ASN A 26 -5.15 -10.66 -13.51
CA ASN A 26 -3.98 -9.96 -14.02
C ASN A 26 -3.62 -8.71 -13.20
N TYR A 27 -4.59 -8.06 -12.57
CA TYR A 27 -4.39 -6.75 -11.91
C TYR A 27 -4.89 -6.71 -10.46
N GLY A 28 -5.20 -7.87 -9.87
CA GLY A 28 -5.81 -7.94 -8.56
C GLY A 28 -4.88 -7.55 -7.41
N LYS A 29 -5.47 -7.29 -6.25
CA LYS A 29 -4.75 -6.96 -5.00
C LYS A 29 -3.67 -7.96 -4.56
N LYS A 30 -3.72 -9.21 -5.04
CA LYS A 30 -2.69 -10.23 -4.73
C LYS A 30 -1.31 -9.81 -5.25
N ASN A 31 -1.28 -9.06 -6.35
CA ASN A 31 -0.08 -8.52 -6.96
C ASN A 31 0.60 -7.42 -6.13
N LEU A 32 -0.02 -6.96 -5.03
CA LEU A 32 0.64 -6.02 -4.11
C LEU A 32 1.66 -6.71 -3.19
N ILE A 33 1.60 -8.04 -3.11
CA ILE A 33 2.23 -8.83 -2.05
C ILE A 33 2.73 -10.21 -2.54
N ASP A 34 2.81 -10.42 -3.85
CA ASP A 34 3.25 -11.68 -4.45
C ASP A 34 4.76 -11.77 -4.68
N ASP A 35 5.51 -10.76 -4.20
CA ASP A 35 6.98 -10.64 -4.31
C ASP A 35 7.50 -10.67 -5.76
N SER A 36 6.65 -10.31 -6.73
CA SER A 36 7.00 -10.30 -8.14
C SER A 36 7.14 -8.87 -8.66
N GLU A 37 8.26 -8.58 -9.32
CA GLU A 37 8.49 -7.27 -9.94
C GLU A 37 7.69 -7.07 -11.25
N GLU A 38 7.19 -8.17 -11.81
CA GLU A 38 6.48 -8.22 -13.09
C GLU A 38 4.97 -7.96 -12.94
N THR A 39 4.46 -8.02 -11.72
CA THR A 39 3.03 -7.90 -11.41
C THR A 39 2.76 -6.64 -10.58
N CYS A 40 1.58 -6.04 -10.77
CA CYS A 40 1.12 -4.92 -9.96
C CYS A 40 -0.40 -4.92 -9.84
N TRP A 41 -0.92 -4.23 -8.83
CA TRP A 41 -2.34 -3.88 -8.78
C TRP A 41 -2.59 -2.66 -9.66
N ASN A 42 -3.61 -2.74 -10.52
CA ASN A 42 -4.10 -1.58 -11.28
C ASN A 42 -5.54 -1.28 -10.88
N SER A 43 -5.82 -0.02 -10.57
CA SER A 43 -7.17 0.46 -10.33
C SER A 43 -7.91 0.78 -11.63
N GLU A 44 -9.22 0.97 -11.53
CA GLU A 44 -9.98 1.69 -12.54
C GLU A 44 -9.58 3.18 -12.57
N ALA A 45 -9.98 3.89 -13.63
CA ALA A 45 -9.84 5.34 -13.70
C ALA A 45 -10.67 6.04 -12.60
N GLY A 46 -10.19 7.21 -12.15
CA GLY A 46 -10.83 8.03 -11.12
C GLY A 46 -9.93 8.24 -9.91
N SER A 47 -10.33 9.17 -9.03
CA SER A 47 -9.60 9.45 -7.79
C SER A 47 -10.59 9.82 -6.68
N PRO A 48 -10.36 9.39 -5.42
CA PRO A 48 -9.23 8.58 -4.98
C PRO A 48 -9.36 7.09 -5.35
N GLN A 49 -8.21 6.42 -5.43
CA GLN A 49 -8.12 4.96 -5.43
C GLN A 49 -7.27 4.57 -4.22
N TRP A 50 -7.61 3.47 -3.55
CA TRP A 50 -7.04 3.15 -2.24
C TRP A 50 -6.73 1.68 -2.09
N ILE A 51 -5.75 1.43 -1.22
CA ILE A 51 -5.38 0.11 -0.69
C ILE A 51 -5.64 0.18 0.82
N GLN A 52 -6.39 -0.78 1.33
CA GLN A 52 -6.64 -0.92 2.76
C GLN A 52 -6.02 -2.21 3.27
N ILE A 53 -5.20 -2.07 4.31
CA ILE A 53 -4.53 -3.16 5.00
C ILE A 53 -5.12 -3.23 6.41
N THR A 54 -5.83 -4.30 6.72
CA THR A 54 -6.39 -4.53 8.06
C THR A 54 -5.67 -5.71 8.71
N PRO A 55 -4.69 -5.48 9.59
CA PRO A 55 -4.02 -6.57 10.30
C PRO A 55 -5.00 -7.22 11.29
N THR A 56 -4.83 -8.52 11.56
CA THR A 56 -5.66 -9.24 12.55
C THR A 56 -5.32 -8.88 13.99
N LYS A 57 -4.17 -8.23 14.22
CA LYS A 57 -3.72 -7.71 15.51
C LYS A 57 -3.19 -6.29 15.32
N SER A 58 -3.18 -5.49 16.38
CA SER A 58 -2.54 -4.17 16.34
C SER A 58 -1.05 -4.31 16.03
N ILE A 59 -0.56 -3.50 15.09
CA ILE A 59 0.85 -3.46 14.68
C ILE A 59 1.39 -2.04 14.84
N SER A 60 2.66 -1.92 15.23
CA SER A 60 3.41 -0.67 15.08
C SER A 60 3.88 -0.56 13.64
N LEU A 61 3.41 0.47 12.93
CA LEU A 61 3.85 0.74 11.56
C LEU A 61 5.19 1.49 11.62
N ASN A 62 6.26 0.86 11.14
CA ASN A 62 7.59 1.49 11.10
C ASN A 62 7.87 2.16 9.76
N SER A 63 7.47 1.53 8.64
CA SER A 63 7.73 2.02 7.29
C SER A 63 6.77 1.43 6.28
N VAL A 64 6.56 2.12 5.15
CA VAL A 64 5.80 1.60 4.01
C VAL A 64 6.63 1.72 2.74
N ALA A 65 7.03 0.60 2.16
CA ALA A 65 7.71 0.61 0.86
C ALA A 65 6.69 0.41 -0.26
N LEU A 66 6.74 1.27 -1.29
CA LEU A 66 5.89 1.15 -2.48
C LEU A 66 6.77 1.20 -3.74
N LYS A 67 6.42 0.40 -4.73
CA LYS A 67 7.05 0.41 -6.05
C LYS A 67 5.95 0.60 -7.08
N PHE A 68 6.09 1.63 -7.91
CA PHE A 68 5.22 1.84 -9.06
C PHE A 68 5.90 1.28 -10.30
N GLN A 69 5.13 0.60 -11.15
CA GLN A 69 5.59 0.32 -12.51
C GLN A 69 5.58 1.63 -13.31
N GLY A 70 6.62 1.86 -14.12
CA GLY A 70 6.80 3.13 -14.83
C GLY A 70 5.63 3.45 -15.77
N GLY A 71 5.22 4.71 -15.82
CA GLY A 71 4.08 5.22 -16.58
C GLY A 71 2.76 5.23 -15.80
N PHE A 72 2.73 4.67 -14.59
CA PHE A 72 1.51 4.45 -13.80
C PHE A 72 1.65 4.93 -12.34
N ALA A 73 2.67 5.73 -12.03
CA ALA A 73 2.83 6.27 -10.69
C ALA A 73 1.65 7.17 -10.29
N ALA A 74 1.19 7.01 -9.04
CA ALA A 74 0.22 7.92 -8.48
C ALA A 74 0.82 9.34 -8.41
N LYS A 75 0.04 10.38 -8.75
CA LYS A 75 0.51 11.77 -8.65
C LYS A 75 0.63 12.27 -7.21
N ARG A 76 -0.23 11.76 -6.33
CA ARG A 76 -0.28 12.07 -4.90
C ARG A 76 -0.71 10.81 -4.16
N PHE A 77 -0.03 10.50 -3.09
CA PHE A 77 -0.30 9.36 -2.23
C PHE A 77 -0.36 9.82 -0.78
N VAL A 78 -1.40 9.42 -0.04
CA VAL A 78 -1.57 9.76 1.37
C VAL A 78 -1.67 8.46 2.16
N ILE A 79 -0.93 8.36 3.26
CA ILE A 79 -1.08 7.25 4.21
C ILE A 79 -1.96 7.71 5.34
N GLU A 80 -2.99 6.93 5.62
CA GLU A 80 -3.92 7.16 6.71
C GLU A 80 -3.96 5.94 7.63
N THR A 81 -3.99 6.21 8.93
CA THR A 81 -4.19 5.17 9.95
C THR A 81 -5.56 5.34 10.59
N ARG A 82 -6.23 4.22 10.84
CA ARG A 82 -7.50 4.23 11.57
C ARG A 82 -7.24 4.25 13.08
N GLN A 83 -7.80 5.23 13.77
CA GLN A 83 -7.75 5.35 15.23
C GLN A 83 -8.78 4.42 15.89
N GLU A 84 -8.69 4.27 17.21
CA GLU A 84 -9.61 3.43 18.00
C GLU A 84 -11.07 3.90 17.91
N ASP A 85 -11.30 5.21 17.78
CA ASP A 85 -12.62 5.81 17.59
C ASP A 85 -13.19 5.59 16.16
N GLY A 86 -12.41 4.95 15.29
CA GLY A 86 -12.78 4.62 13.93
C GLY A 86 -12.51 5.72 12.90
N THR A 87 -12.01 6.88 13.31
CA THR A 87 -11.59 7.97 12.41
C THR A 87 -10.28 7.63 11.70
N PHE A 88 -10.06 8.21 10.52
CA PHE A 88 -8.79 8.10 9.80
C PHE A 88 -7.97 9.38 10.00
N THR A 89 -6.68 9.22 10.28
CA THR A 89 -5.73 10.33 10.39
C THR A 89 -4.66 10.16 9.33
N SER A 90 -4.44 11.19 8.51
CA SER A 90 -3.32 11.22 7.58
C SER A 90 -2.02 11.37 8.37
N ILE A 91 -1.11 10.41 8.20
CA ILE A 91 0.19 10.39 8.88
C ILE A 91 1.35 10.75 7.96
N ALA A 92 1.13 10.71 6.64
CA ALA A 92 2.12 11.11 5.67
C ALA A 92 1.53 11.36 4.27
N GLU A 93 2.21 12.17 3.46
CA GLU A 93 1.85 12.48 2.07
C GLU A 93 3.10 12.43 1.17
N PHE A 94 2.96 11.88 -0.03
CA PHE A 94 4.04 11.64 -0.99
C PHE A 94 3.62 11.95 -2.42
N PHE A 95 4.62 12.33 -3.22
CA PHE A 95 4.49 12.56 -4.66
C PHE A 95 5.49 11.64 -5.37
N PRO A 96 5.07 10.41 -5.70
CA PRO A 96 5.94 9.44 -6.35
C PRO A 96 6.52 9.94 -7.68
N ASP A 97 7.76 9.58 -7.95
CA ASP A 97 8.40 9.78 -9.25
C ASP A 97 8.04 8.64 -10.22
N ASP A 98 7.87 8.91 -11.50
CA ASP A 98 7.34 7.92 -12.46
C ASP A 98 8.43 7.14 -13.21
N HIS A 99 9.56 6.88 -12.53
CA HIS A 99 10.74 6.26 -13.14
C HIS A 99 10.89 4.75 -12.87
N GLY A 100 9.83 4.07 -12.41
CA GLY A 100 9.82 2.60 -12.25
C GLY A 100 10.75 2.05 -11.15
N LYS A 101 11.34 2.92 -10.33
CA LYS A 101 12.22 2.54 -9.21
C LYS A 101 11.41 2.36 -7.93
N GLN A 102 11.83 1.42 -7.07
CA GLN A 102 11.30 1.31 -5.72
C GLN A 102 11.48 2.63 -4.99
N GLN A 103 10.41 3.17 -4.43
CA GLN A 103 10.43 4.40 -3.66
C GLN A 103 10.06 4.08 -2.23
N ILE A 104 11.06 4.21 -1.36
CA ILE A 104 10.88 3.97 0.08
C ILE A 104 10.11 5.15 0.63
N SER A 105 8.94 4.88 1.19
CA SER A 105 8.16 5.88 1.87
C SER A 105 8.33 5.71 3.37
N PHE A 106 9.10 6.65 3.93
CA PHE A 106 9.26 7.04 5.34
C PHE A 106 9.52 5.98 6.42
N SER A 107 10.26 6.40 7.45
CA SER A 107 10.30 5.74 8.75
C SER A 107 9.42 6.55 9.70
N LEU A 108 8.36 5.97 10.25
CA LEU A 108 7.68 6.53 11.41
C LEU A 108 8.61 6.36 12.62
N LEU A 109 9.23 7.46 13.05
CA LEU A 109 9.75 7.53 14.41
C LEU A 109 8.53 7.78 15.31
N ILE A 110 7.91 6.71 15.80
CA ILE A 110 6.93 6.81 16.87
C ILE A 110 7.75 6.98 18.16
N SER A 111 7.75 8.20 18.72
CA SER A 111 8.33 8.51 20.04
C SER A 111 7.44 8.02 21.17
#